data_AF-A0AA87Z7B4-F1
#
_entry.id   AF-A0AA87Z7B4-F1
#
_cell.length_a   1.000
_cell.length_b   1.000
_cell.length_c   1.000
_cell.angle_alpha   90.00
_cell.angle_beta   90.00
_cell.angle_gamma   90.00
#
_symmetry.space_group_name_H-M   'P 1'
#
loop_
_entity.id
_entity.type
_entity.pdbx_description
1 polymer ?
#
loop_
_entity_poly.entity_id
_entity_poly.type
_entity_poly.pdbx_seq_one_letter_code
_entity_poly.pdbx_strand_id
1 'polypeptide(L)'
;MRRGRVELKRIDNKINRQVTFAKRRNGLLKKAYELSVLCEAKVALIIFSNRGKLYEFCSGSSRRGVTNDGKKKKERETILIRIKSPPNSRREKAPKDWRWKMQV
;
A
#
# COMPACT_ATOMS: atom_id res chain seq x y z
N MET A 1 -20.97 -15.89 -10.24
CA MET A 1 -19.92 -16.17 -11.26
C MET A 1 -18.55 -16.24 -10.57
N ARG A 2 -17.87 -17.39 -10.57
CA ARG A 2 -16.52 -17.49 -9.97
C ARG A 2 -15.52 -16.71 -10.82
N ARG A 3 -14.56 -16.05 -10.16
CA ARG A 3 -13.51 -15.24 -10.81
C ARG A 3 -12.43 -16.19 -11.37
N GLY A 4 -12.12 -16.09 -12.66
CA GLY A 4 -11.04 -16.85 -13.29
C GLY A 4 -9.65 -16.46 -12.75
N ARG A 5 -8.67 -17.35 -12.94
CA ARG A 5 -7.26 -17.09 -12.62
C ARG A 5 -6.74 -15.93 -13.48
N VAL A 6 -5.96 -15.03 -12.87
CA VAL A 6 -5.34 -13.90 -13.56
C VAL A 6 -3.84 -14.00 -13.37
N GLU A 7 -3.07 -13.82 -14.45
CA GLU A 7 -1.61 -13.76 -14.39
C GLU A 7 -1.13 -12.62 -13.50
N LEU A 8 -0.07 -12.87 -12.71
CA LEU A 8 0.56 -11.86 -11.86
C LEU A 8 1.53 -10.99 -12.68
N LYS A 9 0.96 -10.13 -13.52
CA LYS A 9 1.68 -9.11 -14.28
C LYS A 9 0.93 -7.78 -14.24
N ARG A 10 1.57 -6.71 -14.71
CA ARG A 10 0.89 -5.41 -14.88
C ARG A 10 -0.26 -5.58 -15.88
N ILE A 11 -1.46 -5.14 -15.52
CA ILE A 11 -2.62 -5.14 -16.43
C ILE A 11 -2.45 -3.99 -17.42
N ASP A 12 -2.44 -4.27 -18.73
CA ASP A 12 -2.21 -3.25 -19.76
C ASP A 12 -3.42 -2.35 -19.99
N ASN A 13 -4.61 -2.95 -20.14
CA ASN A 13 -5.85 -2.21 -20.34
C ASN A 13 -6.13 -1.30 -19.13
N LYS A 14 -6.16 0.02 -19.40
CA LYS A 14 -6.30 1.07 -18.39
C LYS A 14 -7.61 0.96 -17.59
N ILE A 15 -8.72 0.62 -18.24
CA ILE A 15 -10.04 0.47 -17.61
C ILE A 15 -10.00 -0.73 -16.66
N ASN A 16 -9.55 -1.89 -17.16
CA ASN A 16 -9.45 -3.11 -16.36
C ASN A 16 -8.49 -2.93 -15.18
N ARG A 17 -7.38 -2.21 -15.38
CA ARG A 17 -6.43 -1.87 -14.32
C ARG A 17 -7.06 -0.98 -13.26
N GLN A 18 -7.85 0.04 -13.64
CA GLN A 18 -8.53 0.93 -12.70
C GLN A 18 -9.59 0.18 -11.88
N VAL A 19 -10.43 -0.63 -12.55
CA VAL A 19 -11.44 -1.45 -11.87
C VAL A 19 -10.80 -2.48 -10.94
N THR A 20 -9.72 -3.13 -11.41
CA THR A 20 -8.98 -4.12 -10.60
C THR A 20 -8.29 -3.46 -9.42
N PHE A 21 -7.69 -2.28 -9.60
CA PHE A 21 -7.11 -1.50 -8.51
C PHE A 21 -8.16 -1.19 -7.44
N ALA A 22 -9.32 -0.67 -7.82
CA ALA A 22 -10.40 -0.36 -6.88
C ALA A 22 -10.85 -1.61 -6.09
N LYS A 23 -11.08 -2.72 -6.79
CA LYS A 23 -11.50 -3.99 -6.17
C LYS A 23 -10.42 -4.58 -5.24
N ARG A 24 -9.15 -4.65 -5.69
CA ARG A 24 -8.05 -5.21 -4.89
C ARG A 24 -7.68 -4.32 -3.71
N ARG A 25 -7.66 -3.00 -3.89
CA ARG A 25 -7.44 -2.02 -2.81
C ARG A 25 -8.48 -2.21 -1.71
N ASN A 26 -9.77 -2.29 -2.06
CA ASN A 26 -10.83 -2.49 -1.07
C ASN A 26 -10.71 -3.86 -0.36
N GLY A 27 -10.37 -4.92 -1.10
CA GLY A 27 -10.11 -6.24 -0.49
C GLY A 27 -8.92 -6.23 0.47
N LEU A 28 -7.84 -5.52 0.12
CA LEU A 28 -6.66 -5.38 0.96
C LEU A 28 -6.94 -4.58 2.23
N LEU A 29 -7.70 -3.48 2.12
CA LEU A 29 -8.14 -2.70 3.28
C LEU A 29 -8.97 -3.55 4.25
N LYS A 30 -9.90 -4.37 3.73
CA LYS A 30 -10.66 -5.31 4.55
C LYS A 30 -9.77 -6.33 5.25
N LYS A 31 -8.79 -6.89 4.55
CA LYS A 31 -7.84 -7.84 5.15
C LYS A 31 -6.96 -7.21 6.23
N ALA A 32 -6.50 -5.98 6.02
CA ALA A 32 -5.75 -5.24 7.03
C ALA A 32 -6.60 -4.96 8.28
N TYR A 33 -7.88 -4.63 8.09
CA TYR A 33 -8.84 -4.47 9.19
C TYR A 33 -9.09 -5.78 9.94
N GLU A 34 -9.43 -6.87 9.22
CA GLU A 34 -9.62 -8.20 9.81
C GLU A 34 -8.40 -8.61 10.66
N LEU A 35 -7.18 -8.44 10.13
CA LEU A 35 -5.95 -8.76 10.85
C LEU A 35 -5.78 -7.92 12.12
N SER A 36 -6.07 -6.62 12.04
CA SER A 36 -5.94 -5.73 13.19
C SER A 36 -6.90 -6.08 14.33
N VAL A 37 -8.11 -6.56 14.00
CA VAL A 37 -9.12 -6.95 14.98
C VAL A 37 -8.84 -8.34 15.54
N LEU A 38 -8.57 -9.32 14.67
CA LEU A 38 -8.42 -10.73 15.06
C LEU A 38 -7.16 -11.00 15.88
N CYS A 39 -6.09 -10.25 15.64
CA CYS A 39 -4.80 -10.48 16.29
C CYS A 39 -4.37 -9.30 17.18
N GLU A 40 -5.27 -8.34 17.42
CA GLU A 40 -4.98 -7.09 18.16
C GLU A 40 -3.74 -6.34 17.62
N ALA A 41 -3.45 -6.53 16.32
CA ALA A 41 -2.25 -6.03 15.70
C ALA A 41 -2.38 -4.57 15.27
N LYS A 42 -1.35 -3.76 15.53
CA LYS A 42 -1.23 -2.41 14.99
C LYS A 42 -0.80 -2.48 13.52
N VAL A 43 -1.71 -2.16 12.61
CA VAL A 43 -1.50 -2.27 11.17
C VAL A 43 -1.71 -0.89 10.53
N ALA A 44 -0.76 -0.48 9.68
CA ALA A 44 -0.87 0.68 8.83
C ALA A 44 -0.64 0.29 7.37
N LEU A 45 -1.52 0.75 6.48
CA LEU A 45 -1.46 0.48 5.04
C LEU A 45 -1.48 1.81 4.29
N ILE A 46 -0.51 2.01 3.40
CA ILE A 46 -0.38 3.21 2.56
C ILE A 46 -0.28 2.76 1.10
N ILE A 47 -1.19 3.24 0.25
CA ILE A 47 -1.28 2.89 -1.16
C ILE A 47 -1.28 4.16 -2.01
N PHE A 48 -0.31 4.24 -2.93
CA PHE A 48 -0.27 5.30 -3.95
C PHE A 48 -0.84 4.79 -5.26
N SER A 49 -1.86 5.46 -5.78
CA SER A 49 -2.32 5.22 -7.15
C SER A 49 -1.36 5.86 -8.17
N ASN A 50 -1.42 5.37 -9.41
CA ASN A 50 -0.71 5.96 -10.53
C ASN A 50 -1.11 7.42 -10.85
N ARG A 51 -2.22 7.92 -10.28
CA ARG A 51 -2.69 9.31 -10.40
C ARG A 51 -2.25 10.17 -9.21
N GLY A 52 -1.38 9.67 -8.33
CA GLY A 52 -0.93 10.39 -7.15
C GLY A 52 -1.94 10.43 -6.00
N LYS A 53 -3.13 9.81 -6.14
CA LYS A 53 -4.07 9.69 -5.02
C LYS A 53 -3.54 8.74 -3.96
N LEU A 54 -3.53 9.21 -2.71
CA LEU A 54 -3.20 8.46 -1.50
C LEU A 54 -4.45 7.73 -0.98
N TYR A 55 -4.30 6.47 -0.62
CA TYR A 55 -5.28 5.70 0.13
C TYR A 55 -4.58 5.10 1.35
N GLU A 56 -5.14 5.31 2.52
CA GLU A 56 -4.54 4.87 3.77
C GLU A 56 -5.54 4.18 4.70
N PHE A 57 -4.99 3.33 5.56
CA PHE A 57 -5.66 2.70 6.69
C PHE A 57 -4.69 2.62 7.86
N CYS A 58 -5.18 2.88 9.07
CA CYS A 58 -4.42 2.72 10.30
C CYS A 58 -5.37 2.18 11.37
N SER A 59 -5.00 1.08 12.04
CA SER A 59 -5.78 0.55 13.17
C SER A 59 -5.56 1.32 14.47
N GLY A 60 -4.51 2.16 14.53
CA GLY A 60 -4.25 3.08 15.63
C GLY A 60 -5.01 4.41 15.45
N SER A 61 -5.26 5.11 16.56
CA SER A 61 -5.84 6.46 16.59
C SER A 61 -4.95 7.49 15.88
N SER A 62 -4.99 7.50 14.55
CA SER A 62 -4.47 8.60 13.73
C SER A 62 -5.57 9.15 12.84
N ARG A 63 -6.64 9.61 13.49
CA ARG A 63 -7.19 10.93 13.16
C ARG A 63 -6.79 11.86 14.31
N ARG A 64 -5.52 12.27 14.33
CA ARG A 64 -5.15 13.45 15.11
C ARG A 64 -5.76 14.65 14.39
N GLY A 65 -6.97 15.03 14.84
CA GLY A 65 -7.26 16.44 14.99
C GLY A 65 -6.11 17.06 15.79
N VAL A 66 -5.66 18.20 15.33
CA VAL A 66 -4.59 19.00 15.93
C VAL A 66 -4.97 19.28 17.39
N THR A 67 -4.43 18.54 18.34
CA THR A 67 -4.34 18.98 19.73
C THR A 67 -2.87 18.89 20.13
N ASN A 68 -2.37 20.04 20.55
CA ASN A 68 -0.99 20.28 20.95
C ASN A 68 -0.70 19.54 22.24
N ASP A 69 -0.38 18.25 22.16
CA ASP A 69 0.18 17.51 23.28
C ASP A 69 1.26 16.57 22.78
N GLY A 70 2.49 16.85 23.24
CA GLY A 70 3.66 16.05 22.95
C GLY A 70 3.44 14.59 23.36
N LYS A 71 3.12 13.73 22.39
CA LYS A 71 3.10 12.27 22.59
C LYS A 71 4.10 11.58 21.69
N LYS A 72 5.22 11.27 22.35
CA LYS A 72 6.34 10.41 21.97
C LYS A 72 5.89 9.16 21.20
N LYS A 73 6.48 8.99 20.01
CA LYS A 73 7.19 7.78 19.55
C LYS A 73 6.65 6.43 20.08
N LYS A 74 5.50 5.97 19.55
CA LYS A 74 5.10 4.53 19.57
C LYS A 74 4.98 4.01 18.12
N GLU A 75 6.03 4.19 17.34
CA GLU A 75 6.13 3.71 15.95
C GLU A 75 6.70 2.28 15.86
N ARG A 76 7.30 1.78 16.95
CA ARG A 76 8.15 0.57 16.94
C ARG A 76 7.40 -0.77 16.81
N GLU A 77 6.07 -0.78 16.86
CA GLU A 77 5.26 -2.02 16.76
C GLU A 77 4.23 -2.00 15.63
N THR A 78 4.12 -0.89 14.88
CA THR A 78 3.11 -0.79 13.82
C THR A 78 3.67 -1.40 12.54
N ILE A 79 2.99 -2.42 12.02
CA ILE A 79 3.36 -3.04 10.75
C ILE A 79 2.95 -2.08 9.62
N LEU A 80 3.92 -1.42 9.00
CA LEU A 80 3.71 -0.51 7.86
C LEU A 80 3.82 -1.26 6.54
N ILE A 81 2.70 -1.38 5.83
CA ILE A 81 2.65 -1.92 4.47
C ILE A 81 2.59 -0.75 3.49
N ARG A 82 3.71 -0.48 2.82
CA ARG A 82 3.79 0.58 1.80
C ARG A 82 3.75 0.00 0.39
N ILE A 83 2.70 0.34 -0.36
CA ILE A 83 2.52 -0.08 -1.74
C ILE A 83 2.72 1.13 -2.66
N LYS A 84 3.86 1.16 -3.36
CA LYS A 84 4.12 2.12 -4.43
C LYS A 84 3.65 1.54 -5.76
N SER A 85 2.93 2.36 -6.54
CA SER A 85 2.75 2.06 -7.96
C SER A 85 4.11 2.13 -8.66
N PRO A 86 4.47 1.17 -9.52
CA PRO A 86 5.69 1.29 -10.33
C PRO A 86 5.61 2.55 -11.20
N PRO A 87 6.73 3.26 -11.41
CA PRO A 87 6.77 4.43 -12.28
C PRO A 87 6.25 4.05 -13.66
N ASN A 88 5.40 4.92 -14.23
CA ASN A 88 4.85 4.70 -15.55
C ASN A 88 6.03 4.67 -16.54
N SER A 89 6.22 3.56 -17.23
CA SER A 89 7.33 3.23 -18.14
C SER A 89 7.43 4.09 -19.41
N ARG A 90 7.22 5.40 -19.30
CA ARG A 90 7.72 6.40 -20.25
C ARG A 90 8.68 7.29 -19.48
N ARG A 91 9.99 7.06 -19.70
CA ARG A 91 11.15 7.71 -19.08
C ARG A 91 11.63 7.14 -17.73
N GLU A 92 12.04 5.88 -17.73
CA GLU A 92 13.20 5.44 -16.95
C GLU A 92 13.69 4.15 -17.60
N LYS A 93 14.76 4.24 -18.39
CA LYS A 93 15.52 3.05 -18.76
C LYS A 93 16.15 2.55 -17.47
N ALA A 94 15.78 1.35 -17.01
CA ALA A 94 16.42 0.71 -15.88
C ALA A 94 17.95 0.70 -16.11
N PRO A 95 18.78 1.11 -15.13
CA PRO A 95 20.22 0.93 -15.22
C PRO A 95 20.53 -0.56 -15.39
N LYS A 96 21.43 -0.90 -16.32
CA LYS A 96 21.83 -2.29 -16.62
C LYS A 96 22.72 -2.94 -15.56
N ASP A 97 23.02 -2.23 -14.46
CA ASP A 97 23.94 -2.71 -13.44
C ASP A 97 23.19 -2.87 -12.11
N TRP A 98 22.95 -4.13 -11.73
CA TRP A 98 22.17 -4.54 -10.56
C TRP A 98 23.06 -4.74 -9.32
N ARG A 99 24.29 -4.21 -9.30
CA ARG A 99 25.19 -4.30 -8.14
C ARG A 99 24.62 -3.53 -6.94
N TRP A 100 23.92 -4.27 -6.09
CA TRP A 100 23.53 -3.88 -4.74
C TRP A 100 24.75 -3.41 -3.95
N LYS A 101 24.82 -2.12 -3.61
CA LYS A 101 25.56 -1.70 -2.41
C LYS A 101 24.67 -2.06 -1.21
N MET A 102 24.95 -3.21 -0.61
CA MET A 102 24.69 -3.40 0.82
C MET A 102 25.52 -2.34 1.54
N GLN A 103 24.84 -1.44 2.24
CA GLN A 103 25.51 -0.60 3.22
C GLN A 103 25.28 -1.28 4.58
N VAL A 104 26.38 -1.85 5.08
CA VAL A 104 26.62 -2.11 6.50
C VAL A 104 26.55 -0.78 7.24
#